data_AF-A0A7C4EW75-F1
#
_entry.id   AF-A0A7C4EW75-F1
#
_cell.length_a   1.000
_cell.length_b   1.000
_cell.length_c   1.000
_cell.angle_alpha   90.00
_cell.angle_beta   90.00
_cell.angle_gamma   90.00
#
_symmetry.space_group_name_H-M   'P 1'
#
loop_
_entity.id
_entity.type
_entity.pdbx_description
1 polymer ?
#
loop_
_entity_poly.entity_id
_entity_poly.type
_entity_poly.pdbx_seq_one_letter_code
_entity_poly.pdbx_strand_id
1 'polypeptide(L)'
;MGMFRDVETEEPSLVKEMAESLGSAGAKLEDLLEKIQQALDQVNRWESCLAGVSSEEKEVLIPAFHQTIREYNALVEQAENALAWLLIQREACGFRTHKNVHLFYPIPSKMKLYIP
;
A
#
# COMPACT_ATOMS: atom_id res chain seq x y z
N MET A 1 34.22 -36.86 26.66
CA MET A 1 34.08 -36.07 25.42
C MET A 1 32.75 -35.35 25.49
N GLY A 2 32.76 -34.09 25.94
CA GLY A 2 31.56 -33.26 25.93
C GLY A 2 31.36 -32.68 24.55
N MET A 3 30.26 -33.03 23.89
CA MET A 3 29.79 -32.31 22.71
C MET A 3 29.29 -30.95 23.19
N PHE A 4 30.07 -29.91 22.94
CA PHE A 4 29.56 -28.55 22.93
C PHE A 4 28.55 -28.49 21.78
N ARG A 5 27.27 -28.29 22.11
CA ARG A 5 26.24 -27.95 21.12
C ARG A 5 26.60 -26.58 20.55
N ASP A 6 26.70 -26.51 19.24
CA ASP A 6 26.77 -25.27 18.48
C ASP A 6 25.48 -24.46 18.73
N VAL A 7 25.48 -23.62 19.77
CA VAL A 7 24.38 -22.69 20.08
C VAL A 7 24.63 -21.31 19.45
N GLU A 8 25.79 -21.11 18.82
CA GLU A 8 26.24 -19.77 18.39
C GLU A 8 25.80 -19.36 16.96
N THR A 9 25.11 -20.23 16.20
CA THR A 9 24.78 -19.95 14.78
C THR A 9 23.29 -19.75 14.48
N GLU A 10 22.37 -20.08 15.39
CA GLU A 10 20.92 -20.04 15.11
C GLU A 10 20.30 -18.64 15.30
N GLU A 11 20.70 -17.91 16.35
CA GLU A 11 20.18 -16.55 16.62
C GLU A 11 20.46 -15.51 15.52
N PRO A 12 21.67 -15.41 14.94
CA PRO A 12 21.91 -14.44 13.86
C PRO A 12 21.12 -14.78 12.58
N SER A 13 20.76 -16.05 12.36
CA SER A 13 19.91 -16.47 11.23
C SER A 13 18.47 -15.97 11.40
N LEU A 14 17.90 -16.15 12.59
CA LEU A 14 16.52 -15.73 12.88
C LEU A 14 16.35 -14.22 12.80
N VAL A 15 17.31 -13.45 13.32
CA VAL A 15 17.28 -11.97 13.23
C VAL A 15 17.35 -11.51 11.78
N LYS A 16 18.18 -12.16 10.96
CA LYS A 16 18.29 -11.87 9.53
C LYS A 16 17.00 -12.16 8.79
N GLU A 17 16.40 -13.33 9.02
CA GLU A 17 15.12 -13.72 8.39
C GLU A 17 13.99 -12.75 8.76
N MET A 18 13.91 -12.32 10.03
CA MET A 18 12.93 -11.31 10.45
C MET A 18 13.16 -9.96 9.76
N ALA A 19 14.41 -9.52 9.64
CA ALA A 19 14.75 -8.28 8.95
C ALA A 19 14.39 -8.32 7.46
N GLU A 20 14.67 -9.44 6.78
CA GLU A 20 14.32 -9.66 5.38
C GLU A 20 12.80 -9.69 5.18
N SER A 21 12.06 -10.35 6.07
CA SER A 21 10.59 -10.40 6.02
C SER A 21 9.97 -9.02 6.18
N LEU A 22 10.41 -8.24 7.17
CA LEU A 22 9.95 -6.86 7.39
C LEU A 22 10.32 -5.94 6.22
N GLY A 23 11.54 -6.10 5.68
CA GLY A 23 11.99 -5.34 4.52
C GLY A 23 11.14 -5.63 3.28
N SER A 24 10.82 -6.90 3.03
CA SER A 24 9.95 -7.31 1.92
C SER A 24 8.52 -6.76 2.07
N ALA A 25 7.97 -6.79 3.29
CA ALA A 25 6.65 -6.22 3.56
C ALA A 25 6.63 -4.69 3.37
N GLY A 26 7.69 -3.99 3.79
CA GLY A 26 7.87 -2.56 3.53
C GLY A 26 7.96 -2.23 2.04
N ALA A 27 8.80 -2.94 1.30
CA ALA A 27 8.95 -2.75 -0.16
C ALA A 27 7.63 -2.96 -0.91
N LYS A 28 6.86 -4.00 -0.55
CA LYS A 28 5.52 -4.23 -1.13
C LYS A 28 4.56 -3.08 -0.87
N LEU A 29 4.64 -2.44 0.30
CA LEU A 29 3.82 -1.28 0.62
C LEU A 29 4.25 -0.04 -0.18
N GLU A 30 5.55 0.15 -0.39
CA GLU A 30 6.09 1.21 -1.28
C GLU A 30 5.62 1.03 -2.72
N ASP A 31 5.69 -0.18 -3.27
CA ASP A 31 5.17 -0.50 -4.61
C ASP A 31 3.67 -0.18 -4.75
N LEU A 32 2.88 -0.42 -3.71
CA LEU A 32 1.46 -0.10 -3.69
C LEU A 32 1.23 1.42 -3.65
N LEU A 33 2.00 2.15 -2.85
CA LEU A 33 1.93 3.62 -2.79
C LEU A 33 2.29 4.25 -4.14
N GLU A 34 3.30 3.73 -4.84
CA GLU A 34 3.64 4.19 -6.17
C GLU A 34 2.49 3.97 -7.16
N LYS A 35 1.88 2.78 -7.14
CA LYS A 35 0.69 2.48 -7.98
C LYS A 35 -0.50 3.37 -7.64
N ILE A 36 -0.72 3.68 -6.36
CA ILE A 36 -1.77 4.60 -5.93
C ILE A 36 -1.52 5.99 -6.50
N GLN A 37 -0.27 6.48 -6.46
CA GLN A 37 0.08 7.78 -7.05
C GLN A 37 -0.15 7.80 -8.56
N GLN A 38 0.23 6.74 -9.28
CA GLN A 38 -0.03 6.63 -10.71
C GLN A 38 -1.54 6.60 -11.03
N ALA A 39 -2.34 5.87 -10.24
CA ALA A 39 -3.79 5.83 -10.38
C ALA A 39 -4.42 7.20 -10.08
N LEU A 40 -3.90 7.92 -9.07
CA LEU A 40 -4.32 9.27 -8.73
C LEU A 40 -4.07 10.24 -9.90
N ASP A 41 -2.90 10.16 -10.53
CA ASP A 41 -2.58 10.97 -11.70
C ASP A 41 -3.51 10.66 -12.88
N GLN A 42 -3.94 9.40 -13.05
CA GLN A 42 -4.93 9.03 -14.05
C GLN A 42 -6.30 9.63 -13.75
N VAL A 43 -6.76 9.57 -12.49
CA VAL A 43 -8.02 10.21 -12.06
C VAL A 43 -7.99 11.71 -12.38
N ASN A 44 -6.90 12.41 -12.02
CA ASN A 44 -6.75 13.85 -12.29
C ASN A 44 -6.78 14.19 -13.79
N ARG A 45 -6.21 13.32 -14.64
CA ARG A 45 -6.29 13.46 -16.11
C ARG A 45 -7.72 13.28 -16.60
N TRP A 46 -8.44 12.30 -16.07
CA TRP A 46 -9.86 12.09 -16.40
C TRP A 46 -10.74 13.27 -15.99
N GLU A 47 -10.54 13.84 -14.80
CA GLU A 47 -11.27 15.05 -14.39
C GLU A 47 -11.05 16.22 -15.36
N SER A 48 -9.80 16.41 -15.79
CA SER A 48 -9.44 17.43 -16.78
C SER A 48 -10.12 17.17 -18.13
N CYS A 49 -10.18 15.92 -18.58
CA CYS A 49 -10.91 15.55 -19.79
C CYS A 49 -12.41 15.82 -19.66
N LEU A 50 -13.02 15.43 -18.54
CA LEU A 50 -14.46 15.61 -18.28
C LEU A 50 -14.86 17.09 -18.19
N ALA A 51 -13.98 17.98 -17.73
CA ALA A 51 -14.27 19.40 -17.65
C ALA A 51 -14.50 20.07 -19.03
N GLY A 52 -13.92 19.52 -20.10
CA GLY A 52 -13.94 20.10 -21.45
C GLY A 52 -14.96 19.50 -22.43
N VAL A 53 -15.69 18.46 -22.04
CA VAL A 53 -16.63 17.72 -22.92
C VAL A 53 -18.09 18.10 -22.67
N SER A 54 -18.90 17.89 -23.71
CA SER A 54 -20.35 18.09 -23.67
C SER A 54 -21.07 17.10 -22.74
N SER A 55 -22.31 17.40 -22.34
CA SER A 55 -23.07 16.53 -21.43
C SER A 55 -23.31 15.12 -21.99
N GLU A 56 -23.50 14.99 -23.30
CA GLU A 56 -23.71 13.69 -23.97
C GLU A 56 -22.43 12.84 -23.95
N GLU A 57 -21.27 13.46 -24.15
CA GLU A 57 -19.97 12.79 -24.05
C GLU A 57 -19.63 12.40 -22.60
N LYS A 58 -20.04 13.23 -21.63
CA LYS A 58 -19.87 12.90 -20.20
C LYS A 58 -20.60 11.62 -19.83
N GLU A 59 -21.82 11.40 -20.30
CA GLU A 59 -22.56 10.17 -19.99
C GLU A 59 -21.83 8.89 -20.45
N VAL A 60 -21.09 8.97 -21.56
CA VAL A 60 -20.29 7.86 -22.08
C VAL A 60 -18.97 7.68 -21.30
N LEU A 61 -18.35 8.78 -20.85
CA LEU A 61 -17.04 8.77 -20.20
C LEU A 61 -17.12 8.54 -18.67
N ILE A 62 -18.24 8.89 -18.02
CA ILE A 62 -18.46 8.69 -16.58
C ILE A 62 -18.26 7.23 -16.14
N PRO A 63 -18.78 6.20 -16.84
CA PRO A 63 -18.55 4.81 -16.47
C PRO A 63 -17.06 4.42 -16.47
N ALA A 64 -16.29 4.88 -17.47
CA ALA A 64 -14.86 4.65 -17.54
C ALA A 64 -14.11 5.36 -16.40
N PHE A 65 -14.51 6.60 -16.11
CA PHE A 65 -13.95 7.35 -14.99
C PHE A 65 -14.25 6.69 -13.63
N HIS A 66 -15.48 6.23 -13.41
CA HIS A 66 -15.85 5.47 -12.22
C HIS A 66 -15.04 4.19 -12.08
N GLN A 67 -14.73 3.51 -13.18
CA GLN A 67 -13.87 2.33 -13.16
C GLN A 67 -12.45 2.69 -12.68
N THR A 68 -11.86 3.79 -13.16
CA THR A 68 -10.56 4.28 -12.67
C THR A 68 -10.59 4.61 -11.18
N ILE A 69 -11.66 5.26 -10.68
CA ILE A 69 -11.83 5.54 -9.25
C ILE A 69 -11.91 4.24 -8.44
N ARG A 70 -12.60 3.21 -8.94
CA ARG A 70 -12.68 1.90 -8.28
C ARG A 70 -11.33 1.21 -8.20
N GLU A 71 -10.55 1.26 -9.27
CA GLU A 71 -9.19 0.72 -9.31
C GLU A 71 -8.27 1.43 -8.32
N TYR A 72 -8.32 2.76 -8.27
CA TYR A 72 -7.64 3.55 -7.25
C TYR A 72 -8.05 3.12 -5.83
N ASN A 73 -9.35 3.03 -5.55
CA ASN A 73 -9.85 2.64 -4.23
C ASN A 73 -9.43 1.21 -3.83
N ALA A 74 -9.38 0.29 -4.80
CA ALA A 74 -8.91 -1.07 -4.58
C ALA A 74 -7.41 -1.11 -4.23
N LEU A 75 -6.59 -0.24 -4.82
CA LEU A 75 -5.18 -0.11 -4.46
C LEU A 75 -5.01 0.48 -3.06
N VAL A 76 -5.79 1.50 -2.70
CA VAL A 76 -5.81 2.06 -1.34
C VAL A 76 -6.14 0.97 -0.31
N GLU A 77 -7.14 0.15 -0.57
CA GLU A 77 -7.51 -0.96 0.32
C GLU A 77 -6.42 -2.03 0.43
N GLN A 78 -5.73 -2.34 -0.68
CA GLN A 78 -4.58 -3.24 -0.66
C GLN A 78 -3.44 -2.67 0.18
N ALA A 79 -3.17 -1.36 0.10
CA ALA A 79 -2.16 -0.69 0.91
C ALA A 79 -2.53 -0.67 2.39
N GLU A 80 -3.80 -0.40 2.73
CA GLU A 80 -4.32 -0.44 4.11
C GLU A 80 -4.10 -1.84 4.72
N ASN A 81 -4.45 -2.89 3.96
CA ASN A 81 -4.25 -4.28 4.37
C ASN A 81 -2.76 -4.63 4.52
N ALA A 82 -1.91 -4.20 3.57
CA ALA A 82 -0.47 -4.45 3.64
C ALA A 82 0.17 -3.74 4.85
N LEU A 83 -0.25 -2.51 5.14
CA LEU A 83 0.18 -1.78 6.33
C LEU A 83 -0.25 -2.48 7.61
N ALA A 84 -1.50 -2.97 7.69
CA ALA A 84 -1.97 -3.73 8.85
C ALA A 84 -1.11 -4.98 9.09
N TRP A 85 -0.77 -5.73 8.03
CA TRP A 85 0.13 -6.89 8.14
C TRP A 85 1.54 -6.51 8.57
N LEU A 86 2.09 -5.42 8.06
CA LEU A 86 3.40 -4.91 8.48
C LEU A 86 3.40 -4.57 9.98
N LEU A 87 2.34 -3.96 10.51
CA LEU A 87 2.22 -3.68 11.93
C LEU A 87 2.18 -4.96 12.77
N ILE A 88 1.42 -5.97 12.36
CA ILE A 88 1.37 -7.28 13.04
C ILE A 88 2.76 -7.93 13.06
N GLN A 89 3.48 -7.93 11.93
CA GLN A 89 4.83 -8.48 11.85
C GLN A 89 5.81 -7.72 12.76
N ARG A 90 5.71 -6.38 12.79
CA ARG A 90 6.54 -5.56 13.70
C ARG A 90 6.28 -5.92 15.16
N GLU A 91 5.02 -6.13 15.55
CA GLU A 91 4.68 -6.56 16.92
C GLU A 91 5.24 -7.95 17.24
N ALA A 92 5.15 -8.89 16.30
CA ALA A 92 5.71 -10.24 16.44
C ALA A 92 7.24 -10.21 16.63
N CYS A 93 7.93 -9.25 15.99
CA CYS A 93 9.36 -9.01 16.17
C CYS A 93 9.69 -8.18 17.44
N GLY A 94 8.70 -7.83 18.25
CA GLY A 94 8.89 -7.12 19.53
C GLY A 94 8.83 -5.59 19.45
N PHE A 95 8.52 -4.99 18.30
CA PHE A 95 8.33 -3.55 18.18
C PHE A 95 6.94 -3.13 18.71
N ARG A 96 6.90 -2.41 19.84
CA ARG A 96 5.65 -2.04 20.53
C ARG A 96 5.08 -0.67 20.17
N THR A 97 5.81 0.14 19.40
CA THR A 97 5.40 1.50 19.03
C THR A 97 5.36 1.69 17.53
N HIS A 98 4.19 2.10 17.03
CA HIS A 98 3.91 2.30 15.61
C HIS A 98 3.61 3.75 15.22
N LYS A 99 3.75 4.69 16.17
CA LYS A 99 3.35 6.10 15.99
C LYS A 99 3.89 6.74 14.70
N ASN A 100 5.07 6.32 14.26
CA ASN A 100 5.73 6.89 13.10
C ASN A 100 5.51 6.10 11.81
N VAL A 101 4.94 4.89 11.86
CA VAL A 101 4.81 4.03 10.66
C VAL A 101 3.94 4.71 9.61
N HIS A 102 2.86 5.39 10.02
CA HIS A 102 2.00 6.18 9.13
C HIS A 102 2.71 7.41 8.52
N LEU A 103 3.81 7.89 9.11
CA LEU A 103 4.61 8.97 8.53
C LEU A 103 5.51 8.47 7.40
N PHE A 104 5.96 7.21 7.48
CA PHE A 104 6.77 6.57 6.44
C PHE A 104 5.91 6.02 5.29
N TYR A 105 4.67 5.62 5.59
CA TYR A 105 3.73 5.05 4.63
C TYR A 105 2.42 5.85 4.60
N PRO A 106 2.41 7.05 3.99
CA PRO A 106 1.22 7.88 3.91
C PRO A 106 0.24 7.32 2.86
N ILE A 107 -0.74 6.54 3.31
CA ILE A 107 -1.81 6.03 2.45
C ILE A 107 -2.89 7.11 2.29
N PRO A 108 -3.25 7.53 1.06
CA PRO A 108 -4.29 8.52 0.84
C PRO A 108 -5.69 7.93 1.08
N SER A 109 -6.66 8.80 1.32
CA SER A 109 -8.05 8.39 1.52
C SER A 109 -8.71 7.89 0.22
N LYS A 110 -9.67 6.98 0.36
CA LYS A 110 -10.54 6.52 -0.73
C LYS A 110 -11.35 7.70 -1.30
N MET A 111 -11.58 7.66 -2.61
CA MET A 111 -12.37 8.64 -3.35
C MET A 111 -13.83 8.20 -3.45
N LYS A 112 -14.74 9.18 -3.43
CA LYS A 112 -16.14 8.94 -3.74
C LYS A 112 -16.34 8.88 -5.26
N LEU A 113 -17.30 8.07 -5.70
CA LEU A 113 -17.69 8.07 -7.11
C LEU A 113 -18.25 9.44 -7.50
N TYR A 114 -17.92 9.88 -8.70
CA TYR A 114 -18.40 11.14 -9.26
C TYR A 114 -19.92 11.10 -9.42
N ILE A 115 -20.61 12.08 -8.84
CA ILE A 115 -22.04 12.29 -9.04
C ILE A 115 -22.17 13.55 -9.91
N PRO A 116 -22.71 13.44 -11.14
CA PRO A 116 -22.85 14.57 -12.06
C PRO A 116 -23.79 15.67 -11.54
#